data_AF-A0A936JR34-F1
#
_entry.id   AF-A0A936JR34-F1
#
_cell.length_a   1.000
_cell.length_b   1.000
_cell.length_c   1.000
_cell.angle_alpha   90.00
_cell.angle_beta   90.00
_cell.angle_gamma   90.00
#
_symmetry.space_group_name_H-M   'P 1'
#
loop_
_entity.id
_entity.type
_entity.pdbx_description
1 polymer ?
#
loop_
_entity_poly.entity_id
_entity_poly.type
_entity_poly.pdbx_seq_one_letter_code
_entity_poly.pdbx_strand_id
1 'polypeptide(L)'
;MRFGWMISACLLAAMSMGCGDGASSSGGNGGGGASTSSSAGGSGGTGAGGSGAGGTTPLAYPESVLCPVEPHADARCGPAYHPDKALDADALAKALDEGLAAFRYHGKGGACVGCHAPDGYDLARVGYADADIHRRALGHVDEARADMLVTYVHALRQKYQMTRLLHPARYRPEQPGFDTFEATTPGLEVTDPKAQEERDLAFMQSLTDQHKLLWATGKIDSLAKAKQAYDELRAVDLGSLRLGIPFDHLSEDGWHGDAHLSVFEWYPGIPTAATAGNEDAWNKLMDAYLANPTDNALWAMFDGIDDLTKCDADLSAQGDPNFYGRACEWMRLKYKSLQVVQHMMRHETVTYPDVFSDIPGGNPVANLDVMIHRYPIWEAGDVLRIAPLQRPPQTACFTGNNHPCTLLPPDIDATIHQNPSYEEARIKQSEVFQQSWFVMSWARDPALLHESTNFATFIGDYLESVMLARYDAHHAFVVAKTAVEKSAAIAFRDADGFRNGTGKIASVRTFSFKQLRKQPEPATEQRSASRDVRPDVIEFRANVDLPRRRGPRAEQRNLRSRGGSSRGAVHANMDCGARRSRGSGDQCGGAVHRAARACRGRATKPAKP
;
A
#
# COMPACT_ATOMS: atom_id res chain seq x y z
N MET A 1 34.48 -24.15 -25.42
CA MET A 1 34.57 -25.23 -26.44
C MET A 1 33.49 -24.97 -27.49
N ARG A 2 33.69 -25.35 -28.75
CA ARG A 2 32.75 -25.06 -29.87
C ARG A 2 31.94 -26.31 -30.24
N PHE A 3 30.62 -26.18 -30.25
CA PHE A 3 29.66 -26.97 -31.04
C PHE A 3 28.54 -25.98 -31.44
N GLY A 4 27.89 -26.06 -32.59
CA GLY A 4 27.98 -27.04 -33.67
C GLY A 4 26.60 -27.17 -34.30
N TRP A 5 26.34 -26.48 -35.41
CA TRP A 5 25.02 -26.39 -36.04
C TRP A 5 24.52 -27.74 -36.55
N MET A 6 23.19 -27.94 -36.56
CA MET A 6 22.51 -28.61 -37.68
C MET A 6 21.16 -27.95 -37.99
N ILE A 7 20.96 -27.67 -39.28
CA ILE A 7 19.71 -27.20 -39.87
C ILE A 7 18.95 -28.43 -40.37
N SER A 8 17.62 -28.43 -40.30
CA SER A 8 16.81 -29.21 -41.25
C SER A 8 15.55 -28.43 -41.62
N ALA A 9 15.49 -28.04 -42.88
CA ALA A 9 14.29 -27.52 -43.52
C ALA A 9 13.66 -28.65 -44.36
N CYS A 10 12.35 -28.81 -44.28
CA CYS A 10 11.57 -29.54 -45.27
C CYS A 10 10.39 -28.68 -45.71
N LEU A 11 10.15 -28.68 -47.02
CA LEU A 11 9.06 -27.99 -47.70
C LEU A 11 8.05 -29.04 -48.21
N LEU A 12 6.96 -28.57 -48.82
CA LEU A 12 5.79 -29.32 -49.35
C LEU A 12 4.79 -29.79 -48.28
N ALA A 13 3.47 -29.76 -48.53
CA ALA A 13 2.70 -29.10 -49.60
C ALA A 13 1.23 -28.92 -49.18
N ALA A 14 0.48 -28.17 -49.98
CA ALA A 14 -0.93 -27.85 -49.75
C ALA A 14 -1.87 -29.07 -49.79
N MET A 15 -2.94 -29.02 -48.98
CA MET A 15 -4.26 -29.51 -49.39
C MET A 15 -5.35 -28.54 -48.97
N SER A 16 -6.15 -28.14 -49.94
CA SER A 16 -7.40 -27.39 -49.79
C SER A 16 -8.59 -28.34 -49.81
N MET A 17 -9.47 -28.27 -48.82
CA MET A 17 -10.84 -28.77 -48.92
C MET A 17 -11.74 -27.89 -48.06
N GLY A 18 -12.91 -27.54 -48.59
CA GLY A 18 -13.92 -26.77 -47.86
C GLY A 18 -15.33 -27.26 -48.17
N CYS A 19 -16.23 -27.00 -47.23
CA CYS A 19 -17.70 -26.90 -47.29
C CYS A 19 -18.04 -25.90 -46.15
N GLY A 20 -18.93 -24.90 -46.29
CA GLY A 20 -20.38 -25.05 -46.41
C GLY A 20 -20.96 -25.39 -45.02
N ASP A 21 -21.87 -24.65 -44.37
CA ASP A 21 -22.69 -23.46 -44.68
C ASP A 21 -22.84 -22.66 -43.34
N GLY A 22 -23.30 -21.41 -43.20
CA GLY A 22 -24.32 -20.65 -43.93
C GLY A 22 -25.53 -20.39 -43.00
N ALA A 23 -25.48 -19.31 -42.21
CA ALA A 23 -26.60 -18.88 -41.36
C ALA A 23 -26.62 -17.34 -41.19
N SER A 24 -27.31 -16.66 -42.10
CA SER A 24 -27.62 -15.23 -42.00
C SER A 24 -29.01 -15.02 -41.38
N SER A 25 -29.14 -14.13 -40.40
CA SER A 25 -30.43 -13.58 -39.98
C SER A 25 -30.39 -12.05 -39.93
N SER A 26 -31.03 -11.41 -40.89
CA SER A 26 -31.16 -9.96 -41.01
C SER A 26 -32.56 -9.48 -40.61
N GLY A 27 -32.65 -8.28 -40.02
CA GLY A 27 -33.80 -7.40 -40.19
C GLY A 27 -34.63 -7.12 -38.93
N GLY A 28 -34.89 -5.83 -38.69
CA GLY A 28 -35.74 -5.34 -37.59
C GLY A 28 -35.58 -3.84 -37.40
N ASN A 29 -36.09 -3.03 -38.34
CA ASN A 29 -35.97 -1.58 -38.32
C ASN A 29 -37.32 -0.89 -38.01
N GLY A 30 -37.28 0.25 -37.33
CA GLY A 30 -38.45 1.06 -36.92
C GLY A 30 -38.54 1.25 -35.41
N GLY A 31 -39.02 2.38 -34.88
CA GLY A 31 -39.49 3.62 -35.50
C GLY A 31 -39.74 4.67 -34.42
N GLY A 32 -39.63 5.96 -34.75
CA GLY A 32 -39.56 7.02 -33.73
C GLY A 32 -40.85 7.26 -32.93
N GLY A 33 -40.68 7.76 -31.70
CA GLY A 33 -41.75 8.26 -30.85
C GLY A 33 -41.20 9.29 -29.85
N ALA A 34 -41.54 10.56 -30.04
CA ALA A 34 -41.17 11.63 -29.11
C ALA A 34 -42.24 11.78 -28.02
N SER A 35 -41.84 11.78 -26.75
CA SER A 35 -42.70 12.19 -25.64
C SER A 35 -41.89 12.87 -24.54
N THR A 36 -42.17 14.14 -24.31
CA THR A 36 -41.68 14.93 -23.17
C THR A 36 -42.44 14.60 -21.90
N SER A 37 -41.75 14.20 -20.82
CA SER A 37 -42.27 14.39 -19.46
C SER A 37 -41.18 14.31 -18.40
N SER A 38 -41.22 15.25 -17.47
CA SER A 38 -40.36 15.41 -16.29
C SER A 38 -40.55 14.34 -15.21
N SER A 39 -39.45 13.83 -14.67
CA SER A 39 -39.32 13.32 -13.28
C SER A 39 -37.82 13.38 -12.91
N ALA A 40 -37.45 14.19 -11.91
CA ALA A 40 -37.28 13.80 -10.51
C ALA A 40 -35.97 13.02 -10.26
N GLY A 41 -35.10 13.59 -9.42
CA GLY A 41 -33.71 13.15 -9.26
C GLY A 41 -33.54 11.86 -8.45
N GLY A 42 -32.43 11.17 -8.71
CA GLY A 42 -32.02 9.96 -8.01
C GLY A 42 -30.62 9.51 -8.43
N SER A 43 -29.59 10.10 -7.80
CA SER A 43 -28.19 9.68 -8.00
C SER A 43 -27.36 9.96 -6.74
N GLY A 44 -27.72 9.28 -5.65
CA GLY A 44 -26.84 9.04 -4.51
C GLY A 44 -26.30 7.63 -4.64
N GLY A 45 -25.10 7.47 -5.20
CA GLY A 45 -24.43 6.18 -5.33
C GLY A 45 -23.88 5.69 -3.99
N THR A 46 -24.76 5.28 -3.08
CA THR A 46 -24.36 4.36 -2.02
C THR A 46 -24.13 3.01 -2.67
N GLY A 47 -22.87 2.55 -2.72
CA GLY A 47 -22.52 1.19 -3.11
C GLY A 47 -23.00 0.18 -2.08
N ALA A 48 -24.31 -0.01 -1.96
CA ALA A 48 -24.90 -1.10 -1.22
C ALA A 48 -24.63 -2.38 -2.03
N GLY A 49 -23.81 -3.27 -1.49
CA GLY A 49 -23.47 -4.55 -2.10
C GLY A 49 -24.73 -5.35 -2.43
N GLY A 50 -25.11 -5.37 -3.70
CA GLY A 50 -26.12 -6.28 -4.19
C GLY A 50 -25.55 -7.69 -4.16
N SER A 51 -25.85 -8.46 -3.11
CA SER A 51 -25.53 -9.89 -2.96
C SER A 51 -26.35 -10.76 -3.93
N GLY A 52 -26.23 -10.46 -5.22
CA GLY A 52 -26.71 -11.27 -6.32
C GLY A 52 -25.54 -12.06 -6.88
N ALA A 53 -25.61 -13.39 -6.81
CA ALA A 53 -24.72 -14.31 -7.51
C ALA A 53 -24.98 -14.33 -9.03
N GLY A 54 -25.08 -13.14 -9.64
CA GLY A 54 -25.01 -12.98 -11.09
C GLY A 54 -23.56 -13.13 -11.50
N GLY A 55 -23.27 -14.07 -12.40
CA GLY A 55 -21.91 -14.39 -12.81
C GLY A 55 -21.16 -13.14 -13.29
N THR A 56 -20.31 -12.60 -12.44
CA THR A 56 -19.38 -11.54 -12.80
C THR A 56 -18.47 -12.10 -13.89
N THR A 57 -18.36 -11.36 -14.99
CA THR A 57 -17.34 -11.68 -15.99
C THR A 57 -15.98 -11.58 -15.29
N PRO A 58 -15.12 -12.61 -15.34
CA PRO A 58 -13.82 -12.58 -14.67
C PRO A 58 -13.04 -11.30 -15.02
N LEU A 59 -12.36 -10.72 -14.03
CA LEU A 59 -11.56 -9.51 -14.22
C LEU A 59 -10.53 -9.68 -15.33
N ALA A 60 -10.74 -8.94 -16.41
CA ALA A 60 -9.85 -8.92 -17.56
C ALA A 60 -8.62 -8.03 -17.27
N TYR A 61 -7.57 -8.63 -16.71
CA TYR A 61 -6.27 -7.97 -16.58
C TYR A 61 -5.68 -7.62 -17.96
N PRO A 62 -5.11 -6.42 -18.16
CA PRO A 62 -4.48 -6.06 -19.42
C PRO A 62 -3.17 -6.82 -19.65
N GLU A 63 -2.83 -7.07 -20.92
CA GLU A 63 -1.60 -7.75 -21.32
C GLU A 63 -0.31 -7.08 -20.82
N SER A 64 -0.35 -5.80 -20.43
CA SER A 64 0.77 -5.10 -19.80
C SER A 64 1.21 -5.73 -18.47
N VAL A 65 0.27 -6.24 -17.66
CA VAL A 65 0.54 -6.84 -16.33
C VAL A 65 0.48 -8.37 -16.32
N LEU A 66 0.26 -9.02 -17.47
CA LEU A 66 0.29 -10.48 -17.56
C LEU A 66 1.69 -10.99 -17.89
N CYS A 67 2.00 -12.20 -17.43
CA CYS A 67 3.13 -12.95 -17.97
C CYS A 67 2.90 -13.22 -19.46
N PRO A 68 3.96 -13.19 -20.29
CA PRO A 68 3.86 -13.57 -21.70
C PRO A 68 3.34 -15.00 -21.84
N VAL A 69 2.69 -15.31 -22.96
CA VAL A 69 2.25 -16.68 -23.27
C VAL A 69 3.47 -17.59 -23.45
N GLU A 70 3.43 -18.80 -22.91
CA GLU A 70 4.51 -19.78 -23.05
C GLU A 70 4.65 -20.33 -24.48
N PRO A 71 5.87 -20.69 -24.91
CA PRO A 71 7.15 -20.51 -24.21
C PRO A 71 7.66 -19.05 -24.32
N HIS A 72 8.20 -18.51 -23.23
CA HIS A 72 8.77 -17.16 -23.20
C HIS A 72 10.19 -17.13 -22.62
N ALA A 73 10.88 -16.01 -22.84
CA ALA A 73 12.25 -15.78 -22.34
C ALA A 73 12.31 -14.93 -21.07
N ASP A 74 11.17 -14.44 -20.55
CA ASP A 74 11.13 -13.68 -19.30
C ASP A 74 11.42 -14.60 -18.11
N ALA A 75 12.58 -14.42 -17.48
CA ALA A 75 13.05 -15.26 -16.38
C ALA A 75 12.35 -14.97 -15.04
N ARG A 76 11.55 -13.90 -14.93
CA ARG A 76 10.75 -13.59 -13.73
C ARG A 76 9.43 -14.35 -13.72
N CYS A 77 8.92 -14.73 -14.90
CA CYS A 77 7.68 -15.48 -15.04
C CYS A 77 7.90 -17.00 -14.90
N GLY A 78 7.17 -17.62 -13.97
CA GLY A 78 7.06 -19.07 -13.84
C GLY A 78 5.98 -19.68 -14.74
N PRO A 79 5.95 -21.00 -14.91
CA PRO A 79 5.01 -21.65 -15.82
C PRO A 79 3.58 -21.62 -15.28
N ALA A 80 2.64 -21.42 -16.19
CA ALA A 80 1.21 -21.48 -15.94
C ALA A 80 0.72 -22.94 -15.81
N TYR A 81 -0.55 -23.12 -15.45
CA TYR A 81 -1.17 -24.44 -15.51
C TYR A 81 -1.37 -24.89 -16.96
N HIS A 82 -0.86 -26.09 -17.28
CA HIS A 82 -1.07 -26.76 -18.56
C HIS A 82 -1.86 -28.06 -18.35
N PRO A 83 -3.07 -28.22 -18.92
CA PRO A 83 -3.87 -29.44 -18.76
C PRO A 83 -3.16 -30.73 -19.16
N ASP A 84 -2.30 -30.69 -20.19
CA ASP A 84 -1.52 -31.85 -20.66
C ASP A 84 -0.42 -32.31 -19.67
N LYS A 85 -0.16 -31.51 -18.62
CA LYS A 85 0.78 -31.80 -17.53
C LYS A 85 0.09 -31.87 -16.16
N ALA A 86 -1.24 -31.97 -16.15
CA ALA A 86 -2.01 -32.03 -14.91
C ALA A 86 -1.62 -33.25 -14.06
N LEU A 87 -1.42 -33.03 -12.76
CA LEU A 87 -1.37 -34.10 -11.77
C LEU A 87 -2.71 -34.84 -11.75
N ASP A 88 -2.70 -36.15 -11.50
CA ASP A 88 -3.92 -36.88 -11.18
C ASP A 88 -4.52 -36.41 -9.83
N ALA A 89 -5.74 -36.85 -9.52
CA ALA A 89 -6.48 -36.36 -8.36
C ALA A 89 -5.77 -36.66 -7.02
N ASP A 90 -5.14 -37.82 -6.89
CA ASP A 90 -4.47 -38.24 -5.66
C ASP A 90 -3.13 -37.50 -5.49
N ALA A 91 -2.37 -37.36 -6.57
CA ALA A 91 -1.14 -36.57 -6.60
C ALA A 91 -1.40 -35.07 -6.35
N LEU A 92 -2.48 -34.51 -6.91
CA LEU A 92 -2.91 -33.14 -6.69
C LEU A 92 -3.31 -32.91 -5.23
N ALA A 93 -4.17 -33.78 -4.67
CA ALA A 93 -4.59 -33.68 -3.27
C ALA A 93 -3.39 -33.77 -2.32
N LYS A 94 -2.49 -34.74 -2.54
CA LYS A 94 -1.25 -34.89 -1.78
C LYS A 94 -0.37 -33.64 -1.84
N ALA A 95 -0.15 -33.08 -3.04
CA ALA A 95 0.67 -31.88 -3.21
C ALA A 95 0.05 -30.64 -2.53
N LEU A 96 -1.28 -30.55 -2.49
CA LEU A 96 -1.99 -29.48 -1.77
C LEU A 96 -1.87 -29.64 -0.24
N ASP A 97 -2.05 -30.85 0.29
CA ASP A 97 -2.00 -31.11 1.73
C ASP A 97 -0.57 -30.97 2.29
N GLU A 98 0.40 -31.63 1.65
CA GLU A 98 1.82 -31.54 2.04
C GLU A 98 2.38 -30.13 1.86
N GLY A 99 1.95 -29.44 0.80
CA GLY A 99 2.32 -28.06 0.50
C GLY A 99 1.75 -27.05 1.51
N LEU A 100 0.47 -27.15 1.88
CA LEU A 100 -0.13 -26.31 2.91
C LEU A 100 0.53 -26.53 4.28
N ALA A 101 0.90 -27.77 4.61
CA ALA A 101 1.65 -28.09 5.82
C ALA A 101 3.06 -27.46 5.82
N ALA A 102 3.76 -27.45 4.67
CA ALA A 102 5.03 -26.75 4.51
C ALA A 102 4.87 -25.22 4.59
N PHE A 103 3.77 -24.67 4.05
CA PHE A 103 3.48 -23.24 4.01
C PHE A 103 3.09 -22.65 5.39
N ARG A 104 2.47 -23.48 6.25
CA ARG A 104 2.16 -23.15 7.65
C ARG A 104 3.28 -23.53 8.62
N TYR A 105 4.37 -24.14 8.15
CA TYR A 105 5.50 -24.50 9.00
C TYR A 105 6.18 -23.24 9.55
N HIS A 106 6.31 -23.16 10.88
CA HIS A 106 7.02 -22.08 11.55
C HIS A 106 8.53 -22.28 11.37
N GLY A 107 9.10 -21.52 10.43
CA GLY A 107 10.51 -21.57 10.05
C GLY A 107 11.31 -20.40 10.61
N LYS A 108 12.51 -20.16 10.04
CA LYS A 108 13.33 -18.99 10.39
C LYS A 108 12.55 -17.72 10.05
N GLY A 109 12.28 -16.90 11.06
CA GLY A 109 11.56 -15.65 10.88
C GLY A 109 10.09 -15.85 10.51
N GLY A 110 9.46 -16.92 10.97
CA GLY A 110 8.01 -17.15 10.87
C GLY A 110 7.58 -18.19 9.83
N ALA A 111 6.26 -18.36 9.72
CA ALA A 111 5.62 -19.19 8.69
C ALA A 111 5.20 -18.32 7.50
N CYS A 112 5.23 -18.87 6.27
CA CYS A 112 4.87 -18.13 5.04
C CYS A 112 3.46 -17.55 5.12
N VAL A 113 2.53 -18.30 5.72
CA VAL A 113 1.14 -17.85 5.96
C VAL A 113 1.03 -16.52 6.74
N GLY A 114 2.05 -16.14 7.51
CA GLY A 114 2.07 -14.87 8.25
C GLY A 114 2.39 -13.64 7.41
N CYS A 115 2.79 -13.81 6.14
CA CYS A 115 3.09 -12.75 5.19
C CYS A 115 2.25 -12.79 3.89
N HIS A 116 1.53 -13.88 3.64
CA HIS A 116 0.91 -14.19 2.35
C HIS A 116 -0.61 -14.46 2.49
N ALA A 117 -1.27 -14.91 1.42
CA ALA A 117 -2.63 -15.46 1.53
C ALA A 117 -2.63 -16.74 2.39
N PRO A 118 -3.77 -17.17 2.99
CA PRO A 118 -3.80 -18.28 3.96
C PRO A 118 -3.41 -19.67 3.38
N ASP A 119 -3.36 -19.78 2.05
CA ASP A 119 -2.96 -20.93 1.23
C ASP A 119 -1.89 -20.57 0.18
N GLY A 120 -1.31 -19.37 0.19
CA GLY A 120 -0.34 -18.96 -0.85
C GLY A 120 -0.94 -18.77 -2.25
N TYR A 121 -2.25 -18.60 -2.39
CA TYR A 121 -2.93 -18.30 -3.67
C TYR A 121 -2.27 -17.15 -4.45
N ASP A 122 -1.71 -16.18 -3.74
CA ASP A 122 -1.00 -15.02 -4.26
C ASP A 122 0.28 -15.39 -5.03
N LEU A 123 1.04 -16.37 -4.51
CA LEU A 123 2.23 -16.94 -5.17
C LEU A 123 1.87 -17.82 -6.38
N ALA A 124 0.65 -18.35 -6.40
CA ALA A 124 0.12 -19.09 -7.55
C ALA A 124 -0.33 -18.13 -8.66
N ARG A 125 -1.09 -17.08 -8.33
CA ARG A 125 -1.71 -16.15 -9.29
C ARG A 125 -0.70 -15.15 -9.87
N VAL A 126 0.21 -14.63 -9.04
CA VAL A 126 1.38 -13.87 -9.51
C VAL A 126 2.47 -14.87 -9.85
N GLY A 127 2.82 -14.92 -11.13
CA GLY A 127 3.61 -15.98 -11.71
C GLY A 127 5.10 -15.85 -11.42
N TYR A 128 5.50 -15.86 -10.15
CA TYR A 128 6.91 -15.97 -9.78
C TYR A 128 7.51 -17.25 -10.37
N ALA A 129 8.75 -17.13 -10.86
CA ALA A 129 9.54 -18.27 -11.33
C ALA A 129 9.89 -19.22 -10.18
N ASP A 130 9.91 -20.52 -10.48
CA ASP A 130 10.21 -21.60 -9.53
C ASP A 130 11.54 -21.37 -8.78
N ALA A 131 12.55 -20.84 -9.49
CA ALA A 131 13.85 -20.49 -8.91
C ALA A 131 13.78 -19.36 -7.87
N ASP A 132 12.88 -18.38 -8.06
CA ASP A 132 12.67 -17.28 -7.10
C ASP A 132 11.85 -17.75 -5.88
N ILE A 133 10.81 -18.56 -6.11
CA ILE A 133 10.02 -19.20 -5.04
C ILE A 133 10.95 -20.05 -4.17
N HIS A 134 11.74 -20.94 -4.77
CA HIS A 134 12.69 -21.80 -4.06
C HIS A 134 13.75 -20.97 -3.30
N ARG A 135 14.40 -19.99 -3.97
CA ARG A 135 15.43 -19.14 -3.34
C ARG A 135 14.89 -18.37 -2.14
N ARG A 136 13.68 -17.80 -2.22
CA ARG A 136 13.08 -17.07 -1.09
C ARG A 136 12.62 -18.01 0.01
N ALA A 137 12.05 -19.17 -0.32
CA ALA A 137 11.67 -20.19 0.65
C ALA A 137 12.85 -20.66 1.52
N LEU A 138 14.05 -20.84 0.93
CA LEU A 138 15.28 -21.17 1.67
C LEU A 138 15.70 -20.14 2.74
N GLY A 139 15.15 -18.92 2.73
CA GLY A 139 15.32 -17.95 3.81
C GLY A 139 14.60 -18.35 5.10
N HIS A 140 13.60 -19.24 5.00
CA HIS A 140 12.66 -19.60 6.06
C HIS A 140 12.64 -21.10 6.36
N VAL A 141 12.74 -21.96 5.35
CA VAL A 141 12.60 -23.43 5.46
C VAL A 141 13.80 -24.18 4.89
N ASP A 142 13.85 -25.50 5.10
CA ASP A 142 14.88 -26.36 4.50
C ASP A 142 14.58 -26.68 3.02
N GLU A 143 15.60 -27.16 2.30
CA GLU A 143 15.56 -27.45 0.85
C GLU A 143 14.39 -28.34 0.46
N ALA A 144 14.13 -29.41 1.24
CA ALA A 144 12.99 -30.29 1.01
C ALA A 144 11.64 -29.56 1.08
N ARG A 145 11.44 -28.64 2.04
CA ARG A 145 10.21 -27.83 2.08
C ARG A 145 10.18 -26.76 1.00
N ALA A 146 11.32 -26.20 0.59
CA ALA A 146 11.37 -25.26 -0.53
C ALA A 146 10.91 -25.92 -1.85
N ASP A 147 11.34 -27.15 -2.13
CA ASP A 147 10.86 -27.96 -3.26
C ASP A 147 9.37 -28.31 -3.15
N MET A 148 8.90 -28.64 -1.95
CA MET A 148 7.46 -28.86 -1.69
C MET A 148 6.64 -27.60 -1.96
N LEU A 149 7.15 -26.41 -1.61
CA LEU A 149 6.47 -25.13 -1.85
C LEU A 149 6.40 -24.76 -3.35
N VAL A 150 7.43 -25.06 -4.14
CA VAL A 150 7.36 -24.92 -5.61
C VAL A 150 6.28 -25.86 -6.17
N THR A 151 6.29 -27.13 -5.74
CA THR A 151 5.29 -28.14 -6.15
C THR A 151 3.87 -27.71 -5.76
N TYR A 152 3.71 -27.14 -4.56
CA TYR A 152 2.45 -26.62 -4.03
C TYR A 152 1.90 -25.46 -4.87
N VAL A 153 2.76 -24.52 -5.27
CA VAL A 153 2.37 -23.40 -6.14
C VAL A 153 1.83 -23.90 -7.49
N HIS A 154 2.45 -24.92 -8.09
CA HIS A 154 1.92 -25.56 -9.31
C HIS A 154 0.60 -26.29 -9.07
N ALA A 155 0.45 -26.98 -7.93
CA ALA A 155 -0.80 -27.63 -7.53
C ALA A 155 -1.95 -26.62 -7.33
N LEU A 156 -1.67 -25.43 -6.77
CA LEU A 156 -2.63 -24.32 -6.69
C LEU A 156 -3.00 -23.78 -8.08
N ARG A 157 -2.01 -23.57 -8.97
CA ARG A 157 -2.27 -23.16 -10.37
C ARG A 157 -3.18 -24.16 -11.07
N GLN A 158 -3.01 -25.47 -10.86
CA GLN A 158 -3.93 -26.51 -11.35
C GLN A 158 -5.32 -26.45 -10.70
N LYS A 159 -5.39 -26.40 -9.35
CA LYS A 159 -6.64 -26.35 -8.58
C LYS A 159 -7.56 -25.21 -9.03
N TYR A 160 -6.98 -24.05 -9.37
CA TYR A 160 -7.68 -22.85 -9.80
C TYR A 160 -7.61 -22.58 -11.32
N GLN A 161 -7.16 -23.56 -12.11
CA GLN A 161 -7.09 -23.50 -13.59
C GLN A 161 -6.35 -22.27 -14.15
N MET A 162 -5.28 -21.82 -13.48
CA MET A 162 -4.54 -20.59 -13.77
C MET A 162 -3.67 -20.71 -15.04
N THR A 163 -4.29 -20.55 -16.21
CA THR A 163 -3.63 -20.64 -17.53
C THR A 163 -2.96 -19.34 -17.99
N ARG A 164 -3.25 -18.19 -17.34
CA ARG A 164 -2.55 -16.90 -17.52
C ARG A 164 -2.22 -16.31 -16.16
N LEU A 165 -0.94 -16.03 -15.91
CA LEU A 165 -0.44 -15.51 -14.63
C LEU A 165 -0.19 -14.00 -14.68
N LEU A 166 -0.24 -13.34 -13.52
CA LEU A 166 0.15 -11.94 -13.35
C LEU A 166 1.68 -11.83 -13.29
N HIS A 167 2.24 -10.79 -13.89
CA HIS A 167 3.69 -10.59 -14.00
C HIS A 167 4.27 -10.01 -12.69
N PRO A 168 5.22 -10.69 -12.01
CA PRO A 168 5.76 -10.27 -10.71
C PRO A 168 6.18 -8.80 -10.63
N ALA A 169 7.05 -8.35 -11.53
CA ALA A 169 7.59 -6.99 -11.52
C ALA A 169 6.76 -5.95 -12.30
N ARG A 170 5.43 -6.15 -12.39
CA ARG A 170 4.50 -5.20 -13.04
C ARG A 170 3.15 -5.15 -12.35
N TYR A 171 2.70 -6.25 -11.77
CA TYR A 171 1.44 -6.28 -11.03
C TYR A 171 1.55 -5.46 -9.75
N ARG A 172 0.76 -4.39 -9.70
CA ARG A 172 0.57 -3.48 -8.57
C ARG A 172 -0.89 -3.64 -8.11
N PRO A 173 -1.17 -4.27 -6.96
CA PRO A 173 -2.54 -4.37 -6.48
C PRO A 173 -3.18 -3.00 -6.29
N GLU A 174 -4.50 -2.92 -6.49
CA GLU A 174 -5.31 -1.68 -6.48
C GLU A 174 -4.93 -0.61 -7.52
N GLN A 175 -3.87 -0.76 -8.31
CA GLN A 175 -3.49 0.23 -9.33
C GLN A 175 -4.66 0.45 -10.32
N PRO A 176 -5.19 1.67 -10.45
CA PRO A 176 -6.29 1.96 -11.37
C PRO A 176 -5.96 1.58 -12.81
N GLY A 177 -6.87 0.83 -13.45
CA GLY A 177 -6.67 0.26 -14.78
C GLY A 177 -5.50 -0.73 -14.90
N PHE A 178 -4.91 -1.16 -13.78
CA PHE A 178 -3.68 -1.96 -13.68
C PHE A 178 -2.45 -1.36 -14.37
N ASP A 179 -2.44 -0.06 -14.63
CA ASP A 179 -1.34 0.60 -15.32
C ASP A 179 -1.06 1.97 -14.68
N THR A 180 0.18 2.42 -14.77
CA THR A 180 0.64 3.71 -14.25
C THR A 180 1.26 4.51 -15.39
N PHE A 181 1.16 5.84 -15.43
CA PHE A 181 1.95 6.58 -16.42
C PHE A 181 3.43 6.30 -16.19
N GLU A 182 4.15 5.94 -17.24
CA GLU A 182 5.59 5.70 -17.14
C GLU A 182 6.37 7.02 -17.21
N ALA A 183 7.55 7.05 -16.57
CA ALA A 183 8.49 8.14 -16.77
C ALA A 183 9.03 8.10 -18.21
N THR A 184 9.11 9.25 -18.87
CA THR A 184 9.62 9.36 -20.25
C THR A 184 11.15 9.23 -20.31
N THR A 185 11.83 9.54 -19.21
CA THR A 185 13.28 9.35 -19.05
C THR A 185 13.56 7.93 -18.56
N PRO A 186 14.28 7.09 -19.35
CA PRO A 186 14.59 5.73 -18.95
C PRO A 186 15.52 5.66 -17.74
N GLY A 187 15.31 4.66 -16.88
CA GLY A 187 16.23 4.32 -15.78
C GLY A 187 16.14 5.23 -14.55
N LEU A 188 15.15 6.11 -14.45
CA LEU A 188 14.85 6.80 -13.20
C LEU A 188 14.07 5.89 -12.24
N GLU A 189 14.42 5.93 -10.95
CA GLU A 189 13.70 5.24 -9.89
C GLU A 189 12.31 5.88 -9.65
N VAL A 190 11.38 5.14 -9.03
CA VAL A 190 10.05 5.66 -8.65
C VAL A 190 10.12 6.86 -7.70
N THR A 191 11.17 6.86 -6.86
CA THR A 191 11.57 7.87 -5.88
C THR A 191 12.29 9.09 -6.49
N ASP A 192 12.63 9.06 -7.78
CA ASP A 192 13.33 10.16 -8.44
C ASP A 192 12.38 11.35 -8.69
N PRO A 193 12.70 12.57 -8.22
CA PRO A 193 11.88 13.76 -8.42
C PRO A 193 11.42 14.01 -9.86
N LYS A 194 12.32 13.79 -10.83
CA LYS A 194 12.04 14.03 -12.25
C LYS A 194 11.10 12.96 -12.79
N ALA A 195 11.22 11.72 -12.34
CA ALA A 195 10.28 10.66 -12.70
C ALA A 195 8.86 10.97 -12.19
N GLN A 196 8.73 11.51 -10.97
CA GLN A 196 7.45 11.94 -10.41
C GLN A 196 6.84 13.09 -11.22
N GLU A 197 7.62 14.13 -11.50
CA GLU A 197 7.21 15.30 -12.30
C GLU A 197 6.79 14.91 -13.74
N GLU A 198 7.49 13.98 -14.39
CA GLU A 198 7.13 13.48 -15.73
C GLU A 198 5.80 12.70 -15.73
N ARG A 199 5.55 11.89 -14.69
CA ARG A 199 4.29 11.15 -14.54
C ARG A 199 3.11 12.05 -14.17
N ASP A 200 3.34 13.09 -13.38
CA ASP A 200 2.33 14.12 -13.07
C ASP A 200 1.92 14.90 -14.32
N LEU A 201 2.89 15.27 -15.17
CA LEU A 201 2.62 15.91 -16.46
C LEU A 201 1.84 15.00 -17.41
N ALA A 202 2.17 13.70 -17.49
CA ALA A 202 1.44 12.73 -18.30
C ALA A 202 -0.02 12.56 -17.82
N PHE A 203 -0.23 12.57 -16.50
CA PHE A 203 -1.57 12.58 -15.91
C PHE A 203 -2.33 13.85 -16.29
N MET A 204 -1.76 15.05 -16.15
CA MET A 204 -2.39 16.30 -16.58
C MET A 204 -2.78 16.29 -18.07
N GLN A 205 -1.92 15.73 -18.94
CA GLN A 205 -2.21 15.55 -20.36
C GLN A 205 -3.41 14.63 -20.59
N SER A 206 -3.52 13.50 -19.88
CA SER A 206 -4.69 12.61 -19.98
C SER A 206 -5.99 13.30 -19.56
N LEU A 207 -6.00 14.06 -18.46
CA LEU A 207 -7.16 14.84 -18.01
C LEU A 207 -7.60 15.90 -19.03
N THR A 208 -6.63 16.48 -19.74
CA THR A 208 -6.81 17.54 -20.74
C THR A 208 -7.25 17.01 -22.11
N ASP A 209 -6.57 15.98 -22.62
CA ASP A 209 -6.70 15.53 -24.01
C ASP A 209 -7.63 14.33 -24.18
N GLN A 210 -7.63 13.41 -23.21
CA GLN A 210 -8.41 12.17 -23.26
C GLN A 210 -9.76 12.34 -22.57
N HIS A 211 -9.75 12.72 -21.28
CA HIS A 211 -10.97 12.95 -20.50
C HIS A 211 -11.62 14.33 -20.76
N LYS A 212 -10.83 15.31 -21.21
CA LYS A 212 -11.28 16.67 -21.59
C LYS A 212 -12.07 17.38 -20.50
N LEU A 213 -11.69 17.16 -19.24
CA LEU A 213 -12.39 17.74 -18.09
C LEU A 213 -12.35 19.26 -18.19
N LEU A 214 -13.50 19.92 -18.06
CA LEU A 214 -13.64 21.37 -18.19
C LEU A 214 -12.81 22.12 -17.13
N TRP A 215 -12.65 21.50 -15.96
CA TRP A 215 -11.78 21.98 -14.89
C TRP A 215 -10.29 22.00 -15.27
N ALA A 216 -9.82 21.06 -16.10
CA ALA A 216 -8.42 20.99 -16.55
C ALA A 216 -8.17 21.84 -17.81
N THR A 217 -9.15 21.91 -18.71
CA THR A 217 -9.02 22.49 -20.06
C THR A 217 -9.40 23.97 -20.17
N GLY A 218 -10.15 24.53 -19.21
CA GLY A 218 -10.75 25.86 -19.41
C GLY A 218 -11.20 26.61 -18.16
N LYS A 219 -11.73 27.82 -18.40
CA LYS A 219 -12.20 28.71 -17.33
C LYS A 219 -13.67 28.43 -16.98
N ILE A 220 -13.90 28.07 -15.72
CA ILE A 220 -15.23 27.99 -15.10
C ILE A 220 -15.63 29.41 -14.65
N ASP A 221 -16.43 30.09 -15.48
CA ASP A 221 -16.88 31.48 -15.26
C ASP A 221 -18.41 31.64 -15.26
N SER A 222 -19.15 30.52 -15.21
CA SER A 222 -20.61 30.52 -15.10
C SER A 222 -21.12 29.33 -14.29
N LEU A 223 -22.32 29.45 -13.74
CA LEU A 223 -22.98 28.35 -13.01
C LEU A 223 -23.22 27.11 -13.90
N ALA A 224 -23.47 27.31 -15.20
CA ALA A 224 -23.64 26.20 -16.14
C ALA A 224 -22.34 25.40 -16.30
N LYS A 225 -21.21 26.09 -16.51
CA LYS A 225 -19.88 25.45 -16.54
C LYS A 225 -19.52 24.79 -15.20
N ALA A 226 -19.88 25.40 -14.07
CA ALA A 226 -19.61 24.83 -12.75
C ALA A 226 -20.37 23.51 -12.54
N LYS A 227 -21.63 23.43 -12.99
CA LYS A 227 -22.40 22.18 -13.00
C LYS A 227 -21.81 21.14 -13.94
N GLN A 228 -21.44 21.53 -15.17
CA GLN A 228 -20.79 20.64 -16.11
C GLN A 228 -19.50 20.04 -15.53
N ALA A 229 -18.60 20.87 -14.98
CA ALA A 229 -17.35 20.39 -14.37
C ALA A 229 -17.60 19.50 -13.14
N TYR A 230 -18.66 19.78 -12.37
CA TYR A 230 -19.10 18.92 -11.27
C TYR A 230 -19.56 17.54 -11.77
N ASP A 231 -20.44 17.50 -12.78
CA ASP A 231 -20.99 16.27 -13.35
C ASP A 231 -19.87 15.44 -14.03
N GLU A 232 -18.96 16.09 -14.75
CA GLU A 232 -17.76 15.47 -15.36
C GLU A 232 -16.85 14.83 -14.30
N LEU A 233 -16.42 15.59 -13.27
CA LEU A 233 -15.57 15.06 -12.19
C LEU A 233 -16.27 13.92 -11.44
N ARG A 234 -17.57 14.02 -11.23
CA ARG A 234 -18.35 12.98 -10.55
C ARG A 234 -18.46 11.70 -11.38
N ALA A 235 -18.55 11.83 -12.70
CA ALA A 235 -18.58 10.71 -13.63
C ALA A 235 -17.21 10.02 -13.84
N VAL A 236 -16.11 10.59 -13.33
CA VAL A 236 -14.80 9.92 -13.35
C VAL A 236 -14.82 8.69 -12.44
N ASP A 237 -14.68 7.52 -13.05
CA ASP A 237 -14.40 6.25 -12.37
C ASP A 237 -12.92 6.21 -11.95
N LEU A 238 -12.67 6.15 -10.65
CA LEU A 238 -11.33 6.10 -10.07
C LEU A 238 -10.69 4.69 -10.17
N GLY A 239 -11.47 3.65 -10.45
CA GLY A 239 -10.95 2.29 -10.66
C GLY A 239 -10.31 2.08 -12.04
N SER A 240 -10.68 2.89 -13.04
CA SER A 240 -10.13 2.83 -14.41
C SER A 240 -9.30 4.05 -14.82
N LEU A 241 -9.33 5.14 -14.06
CA LEU A 241 -8.50 6.33 -14.30
C LEU A 241 -7.01 6.03 -14.05
N ARG A 242 -6.23 5.81 -15.11
CA ARG A 242 -4.76 5.67 -15.03
C ARG A 242 -4.14 6.86 -14.28
N LEU A 243 -3.32 6.58 -13.27
CA LEU A 243 -2.60 7.57 -12.46
C LEU A 243 -1.11 7.57 -12.78
N GLY A 244 -0.44 8.70 -12.54
CA GLY A 244 1.02 8.83 -12.55
C GLY A 244 1.69 8.55 -11.19
N ILE A 245 0.90 8.26 -10.16
CA ILE A 245 1.38 7.70 -8.89
C ILE A 245 1.33 6.18 -9.02
N PRO A 246 2.49 5.48 -9.12
CA PRO A 246 2.53 4.03 -9.11
C PRO A 246 2.29 3.51 -7.69
N PHE A 247 1.40 2.55 -7.54
CA PHE A 247 1.20 1.83 -6.28
C PHE A 247 2.25 0.74 -6.10
N ASP A 248 2.48 0.30 -4.87
CA ASP A 248 3.48 -0.70 -4.51
C ASP A 248 3.30 -2.01 -5.32
N HIS A 249 4.39 -2.65 -5.72
CA HIS A 249 4.32 -3.99 -6.31
C HIS A 249 3.82 -5.00 -5.26
N LEU A 250 3.22 -6.12 -5.67
CA LEU A 250 2.87 -7.16 -4.69
C LEU A 250 4.11 -7.63 -3.91
N SER A 251 5.25 -7.78 -4.61
CA SER A 251 6.55 -8.03 -4.02
C SER A 251 7.69 -7.32 -4.73
N GLU A 252 8.75 -7.01 -3.97
CA GLU A 252 10.04 -6.53 -4.44
C GLU A 252 11.12 -7.58 -4.13
N ASP A 253 12.18 -7.63 -4.94
CA ASP A 253 13.25 -8.61 -4.79
C ASP A 253 14.56 -8.11 -5.40
N GLY A 254 15.48 -7.67 -4.54
CA GLY A 254 16.79 -7.14 -4.93
C GLY A 254 17.68 -8.10 -5.73
N TRP A 255 17.37 -9.40 -5.78
CA TRP A 255 18.02 -10.33 -6.71
C TRP A 255 17.87 -9.90 -8.18
N HIS A 256 16.78 -9.19 -8.48
CA HIS A 256 16.46 -8.68 -9.81
C HIS A 256 17.04 -7.28 -10.09
N GLY A 257 17.85 -6.74 -9.18
CA GLY A 257 18.62 -5.49 -9.31
C GLY A 257 18.30 -4.47 -8.21
N ASP A 258 19.20 -3.50 -8.00
CA ASP A 258 19.13 -2.53 -6.88
C ASP A 258 17.83 -1.70 -6.86
N ALA A 259 17.19 -1.47 -8.01
CA ALA A 259 15.89 -0.79 -8.09
C ALA A 259 14.74 -1.57 -7.43
N HIS A 260 14.94 -2.87 -7.16
CA HIS A 260 14.03 -3.76 -6.44
C HIS A 260 14.46 -4.00 -4.97
N LEU A 261 15.45 -3.25 -4.46
CA LEU A 261 15.78 -3.19 -3.04
C LEU A 261 14.89 -2.15 -2.33
N SER A 262 13.65 -2.53 -2.07
CA SER A 262 12.66 -1.66 -1.43
C SER A 262 11.79 -2.42 -0.42
N VAL A 263 11.34 -1.71 0.62
CA VAL A 263 10.30 -2.21 1.55
C VAL A 263 8.87 -1.88 1.08
N PHE A 264 8.70 -1.33 -0.13
CA PHE A 264 7.40 -1.06 -0.79
C PHE A 264 6.98 -2.15 -1.73
N GLU A 265 6.82 -3.28 -1.07
CA GLU A 265 5.94 -4.33 -1.49
C GLU A 265 4.68 -4.34 -0.63
N TRP A 266 3.64 -5.04 -1.07
CA TRP A 266 2.49 -5.33 -0.21
C TRP A 266 2.81 -6.32 0.90
N TYR A 267 3.74 -7.25 0.67
CA TYR A 267 4.11 -8.24 1.68
C TYR A 267 4.71 -7.56 2.93
N PRO A 268 4.31 -7.99 4.14
CA PRO A 268 4.92 -7.53 5.37
C PRO A 268 6.28 -8.22 5.56
N GLY A 269 7.32 -7.46 5.88
CA GLY A 269 8.63 -8.03 6.22
C GLY A 269 8.67 -8.72 7.59
N ILE A 270 7.69 -8.46 8.46
CA ILE A 270 7.52 -9.12 9.76
C ILE A 270 6.22 -9.92 9.71
N PRO A 271 6.23 -11.26 9.87
CA PRO A 271 5.01 -12.04 9.80
C PRO A 271 4.10 -11.83 10.98
N THR A 272 2.81 -12.02 10.71
CA THR A 272 1.76 -12.19 11.70
C THR A 272 1.68 -13.67 12.08
N ALA A 273 1.88 -13.99 13.36
CA ALA A 273 1.83 -15.33 13.91
C ALA A 273 0.75 -15.44 15.01
N ALA A 274 0.16 -16.62 15.17
CA ALA A 274 -0.77 -16.87 16.27
C ALA A 274 -0.09 -16.63 17.63
N THR A 275 -0.83 -16.06 18.59
CA THR A 275 -0.36 -15.97 19.98
C THR A 275 -0.37 -17.35 20.64
N ALA A 276 0.58 -17.63 21.52
CA ALA A 276 0.69 -18.91 22.23
C ALA A 276 -0.64 -19.35 22.88
N GLY A 277 -1.18 -20.49 22.46
CA GLY A 277 -2.47 -21.05 22.89
C GLY A 277 -3.65 -20.75 21.97
N ASN A 278 -3.48 -19.91 20.93
CA ASN A 278 -4.51 -19.58 19.94
C ASN A 278 -4.23 -20.18 18.55
N GLU A 279 -3.22 -21.03 18.39
CA GLU A 279 -2.80 -21.63 17.12
C GLU A 279 -3.94 -22.38 16.43
N ASP A 280 -4.64 -23.26 17.16
CA ASP A 280 -5.79 -24.02 16.64
C ASP A 280 -6.97 -23.11 16.27
N ALA A 281 -7.20 -22.05 17.06
CA ALA A 281 -8.28 -21.09 16.81
C ALA A 281 -8.01 -20.27 15.53
N TRP A 282 -6.75 -19.83 15.34
CA TRP A 282 -6.32 -19.11 14.15
C TRP A 282 -6.36 -19.99 12.90
N ASN A 283 -5.79 -21.20 12.98
CA ASN A 283 -5.84 -22.18 11.88
C ASN A 283 -7.28 -22.50 11.47
N LYS A 284 -8.20 -22.67 12.43
CA LYS A 284 -9.62 -22.91 12.16
C LYS A 284 -10.30 -21.77 11.39
N LEU A 285 -9.95 -20.50 11.65
CA LEU A 285 -10.49 -19.38 10.87
C LEU A 285 -9.96 -19.39 9.44
N MET A 286 -8.65 -19.62 9.27
CA MET A 286 -8.04 -19.77 7.94
C MET A 286 -8.65 -20.94 7.17
N ASP A 287 -8.86 -22.09 7.80
CA ASP A 287 -9.45 -23.27 7.15
C ASP A 287 -10.93 -23.06 6.79
N ALA A 288 -11.70 -22.37 7.64
CA ALA A 288 -13.07 -21.99 7.33
C ALA A 288 -13.14 -21.04 6.12
N TYR A 289 -12.22 -20.08 6.04
CA TYR A 289 -12.09 -19.19 4.89
C TYR A 289 -11.69 -19.93 3.61
N LEU A 290 -10.68 -20.81 3.67
CA LEU A 290 -10.21 -21.57 2.51
C LEU A 290 -11.25 -22.58 2.00
N ALA A 291 -12.09 -23.13 2.88
CA ALA A 291 -13.19 -24.01 2.51
C ALA A 291 -14.36 -23.27 1.84
N ASN A 292 -14.61 -22.00 2.22
CA ASN A 292 -15.71 -21.19 1.67
C ASN A 292 -15.35 -19.69 1.71
N PRO A 293 -14.59 -19.17 0.71
CA PRO A 293 -14.03 -17.83 0.73
C PRO A 293 -15.08 -16.76 0.40
N THR A 294 -16.07 -16.60 1.27
CA THR A 294 -17.07 -15.52 1.24
C THR A 294 -16.61 -14.32 2.05
N ASP A 295 -17.20 -13.15 1.81
CA ASP A 295 -16.97 -11.92 2.57
C ASP A 295 -17.12 -12.15 4.08
N ASN A 296 -18.14 -12.93 4.49
CA ASN A 296 -18.33 -13.36 5.88
C ASN A 296 -17.15 -14.15 6.45
N ALA A 297 -16.60 -15.07 5.67
CA ALA A 297 -15.48 -15.89 6.10
C ALA A 297 -14.16 -15.09 6.08
N LEU A 298 -14.01 -14.15 5.13
CA LEU A 298 -12.92 -13.16 5.14
C LEU A 298 -12.96 -12.34 6.42
N TRP A 299 -14.10 -11.73 6.75
CA TRP A 299 -14.19 -10.83 7.90
C TRP A 299 -14.04 -11.55 9.23
N ALA A 300 -14.58 -12.76 9.38
CA ALA A 300 -14.33 -13.59 10.55
C ALA A 300 -12.83 -13.92 10.74
N MET A 301 -12.09 -14.14 9.66
CA MET A 301 -10.63 -14.33 9.70
C MET A 301 -9.89 -13.00 9.95
N PHE A 302 -10.29 -11.92 9.29
CA PHE A 302 -9.68 -10.59 9.36
C PHE A 302 -9.78 -9.99 10.76
N ASP A 303 -10.96 -10.02 11.37
CA ASP A 303 -11.17 -9.53 12.74
C ASP A 303 -10.39 -10.41 13.74
N GLY A 304 -10.22 -11.71 13.44
CA GLY A 304 -9.38 -12.64 14.20
C GLY A 304 -7.88 -12.30 14.20
N ILE A 305 -7.38 -11.49 13.25
CA ILE A 305 -6.02 -10.94 13.27
C ILE A 305 -5.84 -10.04 14.50
N ASP A 306 -6.85 -9.19 14.75
CA ASP A 306 -7.20 -8.52 16.02
C ASP A 306 -6.72 -9.30 17.26
N ASP A 307 -7.42 -10.39 17.55
CA ASP A 307 -7.43 -11.03 18.88
C ASP A 307 -6.52 -12.25 19.02
N LEU A 308 -6.24 -12.97 17.93
CA LEU A 308 -5.58 -14.28 17.96
C LEU A 308 -4.12 -14.23 17.54
N THR A 309 -3.64 -13.10 17.01
CA THR A 309 -2.31 -12.99 16.40
C THR A 309 -1.50 -11.84 16.97
N LYS A 310 -0.18 -11.89 16.76
CA LYS A 310 0.79 -10.83 17.01
C LYS A 310 1.88 -10.89 15.95
N CYS A 311 2.72 -9.88 15.86
CA CYS A 311 3.94 -9.99 15.08
C CYS A 311 4.89 -11.02 15.70
N ASP A 312 5.62 -11.73 14.86
CA ASP A 312 6.56 -12.76 15.28
C ASP A 312 7.69 -12.15 16.14
N ALA A 313 7.96 -12.77 17.29
CA ALA A 313 8.94 -12.29 18.25
C ALA A 313 10.39 -12.61 17.82
N ASP A 314 10.60 -13.55 16.91
CA ASP A 314 11.95 -13.96 16.49
C ASP A 314 12.66 -12.88 15.64
N LEU A 315 11.91 -11.90 15.13
CA LEU A 315 12.46 -10.71 14.46
C LEU A 315 12.63 -9.50 15.40
N SER A 316 12.46 -9.68 16.72
CA SER A 316 12.63 -8.61 17.71
C SER A 316 14.09 -8.37 18.12
N ALA A 317 14.46 -7.11 18.34
CA ALA A 317 15.79 -6.78 18.85
C ALA A 317 15.93 -7.26 20.30
N GLN A 318 16.87 -8.18 20.55
CA GLN A 318 17.20 -8.68 21.89
C GLN A 318 16.02 -9.33 22.64
N GLY A 319 14.96 -9.74 21.93
CA GLY A 319 13.75 -10.31 22.53
C GLY A 319 12.74 -9.28 23.07
N ASP A 320 12.92 -7.97 22.82
CA ASP A 320 11.92 -6.96 23.13
C ASP A 320 11.04 -6.65 21.90
N PRO A 321 9.81 -7.18 21.82
CA PRO A 321 8.90 -6.89 20.70
C PRO A 321 8.47 -5.41 20.66
N ASN A 322 8.62 -4.65 21.76
CA ASN A 322 8.32 -3.22 21.78
C ASN A 322 9.36 -2.39 21.04
N PHE A 323 10.61 -2.88 20.92
CA PHE A 323 11.68 -2.17 20.21
C PHE A 323 11.34 -1.91 18.74
N TYR A 324 10.67 -2.86 18.10
CA TYR A 324 10.13 -2.74 16.74
C TYR A 324 8.60 -2.55 16.72
N GLY A 325 7.97 -2.16 17.84
CA GLY A 325 6.51 -2.13 17.98
C GLY A 325 5.77 -1.36 16.87
N ARG A 326 6.37 -0.27 16.35
CA ARG A 326 5.83 0.49 15.20
C ARG A 326 5.96 -0.24 13.86
N ALA A 327 7.06 -0.96 13.64
CA ALA A 327 7.21 -1.79 12.45
C ALA A 327 6.28 -2.99 12.52
N CYS A 328 6.10 -3.60 13.70
CA CYS A 328 5.11 -4.63 13.94
C CYS A 328 3.69 -4.13 13.59
N GLU A 329 3.28 -2.98 14.12
CA GLU A 329 1.99 -2.33 13.80
C GLU A 329 1.83 -2.07 12.29
N TRP A 330 2.84 -1.47 11.65
CA TRP A 330 2.84 -1.19 10.22
C TRP A 330 2.72 -2.47 9.36
N MET A 331 3.52 -3.49 9.66
CA MET A 331 3.53 -4.76 8.95
C MET A 331 2.22 -5.54 9.16
N ARG A 332 1.60 -5.47 10.35
CA ARG A 332 0.27 -6.02 10.59
C ARG A 332 -0.82 -5.31 9.77
N LEU A 333 -0.75 -3.99 9.62
CA LEU A 333 -1.68 -3.25 8.76
C LEU A 333 -1.50 -3.61 7.28
N LYS A 334 -0.25 -3.77 6.81
CA LYS A 334 0.05 -4.34 5.48
C LYS A 334 -0.55 -5.75 5.33
N TYR A 335 -0.37 -6.62 6.31
CA TYR A 335 -0.94 -7.99 6.31
C TYR A 335 -2.48 -7.98 6.24
N LYS A 336 -3.16 -7.15 7.05
CA LYS A 336 -4.62 -7.00 7.01
C LYS A 336 -5.09 -6.50 5.62
N SER A 337 -4.42 -5.49 5.07
CA SER A 337 -4.70 -4.95 3.73
C SER A 337 -4.52 -6.01 2.63
N LEU A 338 -3.45 -6.80 2.73
CA LEU A 338 -3.16 -7.91 1.84
C LEU A 338 -4.27 -8.96 1.87
N GLN A 339 -4.77 -9.37 3.04
CA GLN A 339 -5.84 -10.39 3.10
C GLN A 339 -7.09 -9.98 2.30
N VAL A 340 -7.45 -8.70 2.32
CA VAL A 340 -8.59 -8.19 1.54
C VAL A 340 -8.28 -8.18 0.04
N VAL A 341 -7.11 -7.70 -0.37
CA VAL A 341 -6.69 -7.74 -1.78
C VAL A 341 -6.58 -9.18 -2.31
N GLN A 342 -6.17 -10.13 -1.49
CA GLN A 342 -6.12 -11.55 -1.87
C GLN A 342 -7.51 -12.18 -1.98
N HIS A 343 -8.51 -11.66 -1.25
CA HIS A 343 -9.91 -12.02 -1.47
C HIS A 343 -10.40 -11.53 -2.83
N MET A 344 -10.14 -10.24 -3.14
CA MET A 344 -10.50 -9.62 -4.42
C MET A 344 -9.82 -10.32 -5.61
N MET A 345 -8.55 -10.69 -5.45
CA MET A 345 -7.80 -11.47 -6.44
C MET A 345 -8.37 -12.88 -6.63
N ARG A 346 -8.82 -13.55 -5.55
CA ARG A 346 -9.43 -14.89 -5.62
C ARG A 346 -10.77 -14.91 -6.33
N HIS A 347 -11.56 -13.85 -6.18
CA HIS A 347 -12.84 -13.66 -6.89
C HIS A 347 -12.70 -13.00 -8.25
N GLU A 348 -11.47 -12.69 -8.68
CA GLU A 348 -11.16 -11.97 -9.90
C GLU A 348 -12.05 -10.72 -10.06
N THR A 349 -11.96 -9.81 -9.08
CA THR A 349 -12.74 -8.58 -9.01
C THR A 349 -11.90 -7.38 -8.50
N VAL A 350 -12.34 -6.16 -8.81
CA VAL A 350 -11.87 -4.91 -8.20
C VAL A 350 -12.88 -4.34 -7.20
N THR A 351 -14.04 -4.99 -7.03
CA THR A 351 -15.02 -4.60 -6.02
C THR A 351 -14.51 -5.01 -4.64
N TYR A 352 -14.46 -4.05 -3.71
CA TYR A 352 -14.14 -4.33 -2.31
C TYR A 352 -15.19 -5.27 -1.70
N PRO A 353 -14.82 -6.19 -0.79
CA PRO A 353 -15.81 -7.07 -0.15
C PRO A 353 -16.83 -6.27 0.66
N ASP A 354 -18.05 -6.77 0.77
CA ASP A 354 -19.11 -6.14 1.56
C ASP A 354 -18.71 -6.14 3.04
N VAL A 355 -18.27 -4.96 3.50
CA VAL A 355 -17.77 -4.68 4.86
C VAL A 355 -18.82 -4.97 5.94
N PHE A 356 -20.09 -5.16 5.57
CA PHE A 356 -21.19 -5.48 6.49
C PHE A 356 -21.91 -6.79 6.18
N SER A 357 -21.30 -7.70 5.40
CA SER A 357 -21.92 -8.96 5.00
C SER A 357 -22.40 -9.83 6.19
N ASP A 358 -21.78 -9.64 7.35
CA ASP A 358 -22.03 -10.31 8.63
C ASP A 358 -22.89 -9.49 9.62
N ILE A 359 -23.22 -8.24 9.28
CA ILE A 359 -23.94 -7.29 10.15
C ILE A 359 -25.36 -7.03 9.59
N PRO A 360 -26.43 -7.52 10.28
CA PRO A 360 -27.80 -7.37 9.82
C PRO A 360 -28.19 -5.91 9.54
N GLY A 361 -28.54 -5.62 8.27
CA GLY A 361 -28.99 -4.30 7.83
C GLY A 361 -27.87 -3.33 7.44
N GLY A 362 -26.60 -3.69 7.62
CA GLY A 362 -25.42 -3.08 6.97
C GLY A 362 -25.34 -1.56 6.89
N ASN A 363 -25.83 -0.83 7.90
CA ASN A 363 -25.86 0.63 7.86
C ASN A 363 -24.45 1.22 8.08
N PRO A 364 -23.83 1.90 7.09
CA PRO A 364 -22.45 2.38 7.21
C PRO A 364 -22.29 3.51 8.22
N VAL A 365 -23.34 4.31 8.45
CA VAL A 365 -23.32 5.40 9.43
C VAL A 365 -23.36 4.84 10.86
N ALA A 366 -24.17 3.80 11.08
CA ALA A 366 -24.30 3.17 12.40
C ALA A 366 -23.10 2.29 12.77
N ASN A 367 -22.38 1.76 11.76
CA ASN A 367 -21.26 0.84 11.92
C ASN A 367 -19.94 1.45 11.41
N LEU A 368 -19.78 2.77 11.52
CA LEU A 368 -18.63 3.51 10.99
C LEU A 368 -17.29 2.99 11.52
N ASP A 369 -17.21 2.60 12.79
CA ASP A 369 -15.97 2.06 13.38
C ASP A 369 -15.60 0.69 12.79
N VAL A 370 -16.58 -0.16 12.47
CA VAL A 370 -16.35 -1.44 11.75
C VAL A 370 -15.86 -1.16 10.33
N MET A 371 -16.45 -0.17 9.66
CA MET A 371 -16.04 0.25 8.32
C MET A 371 -14.57 0.68 8.31
N ILE A 372 -14.21 1.65 9.16
CA ILE A 372 -12.82 2.11 9.33
C ILE A 372 -11.89 0.93 9.63
N HIS A 373 -12.24 0.08 10.59
CA HIS A 373 -11.41 -1.07 10.99
C HIS A 373 -11.13 -2.04 9.84
N ARG A 374 -12.11 -2.22 8.95
CA ARG A 374 -12.04 -3.10 7.76
C ARG A 374 -11.49 -2.38 6.51
N TYR A 375 -10.99 -1.14 6.62
CA TYR A 375 -10.24 -0.39 5.58
C TYR A 375 -8.80 0.01 6.02
N PRO A 376 -7.92 -0.94 6.38
CA PRO A 376 -6.63 -0.65 7.04
C PRO A 376 -5.54 0.01 6.16
N ILE A 377 -5.86 0.39 4.92
CA ILE A 377 -4.90 0.97 3.97
C ILE A 377 -4.50 2.38 4.40
N TRP A 378 -5.46 3.18 4.88
CA TRP A 378 -5.16 4.52 5.38
C TRP A 378 -4.19 4.47 6.57
N GLU A 379 -4.49 3.65 7.58
CA GLU A 379 -3.67 3.51 8.78
C GLU A 379 -2.24 3.07 8.47
N ALA A 380 -2.03 2.18 7.50
CA ALA A 380 -0.68 1.76 7.10
C ALA A 380 0.16 2.96 6.63
N GLY A 381 -0.41 3.84 5.79
CA GLY A 381 0.24 5.10 5.39
C GLY A 381 0.41 6.08 6.56
N ASP A 382 -0.58 6.16 7.46
CA ASP A 382 -0.55 7.07 8.61
C ASP A 382 0.55 6.73 9.62
N VAL A 383 0.87 5.44 9.81
CA VAL A 383 1.99 5.01 10.66
C VAL A 383 3.32 5.58 10.17
N LEU A 384 3.63 5.53 8.86
CA LEU A 384 4.85 6.14 8.32
C LEU A 384 4.79 7.67 8.27
N ARG A 385 3.61 8.28 8.11
CA ARG A 385 3.46 9.74 8.26
C ARG A 385 3.81 10.22 9.67
N ILE A 386 3.36 9.49 10.69
CA ILE A 386 3.64 9.79 12.10
C ILE A 386 5.09 9.44 12.47
N ALA A 387 5.60 8.30 12.02
CA ALA A 387 6.91 7.76 12.34
C ALA A 387 7.57 7.14 11.08
N PRO A 388 8.18 7.96 10.22
CA PRO A 388 8.80 7.48 8.97
C PRO A 388 10.04 6.62 9.25
N LEU A 389 10.56 5.93 8.24
CA LEU A 389 11.76 5.11 8.35
C LEU A 389 13.02 5.94 8.66
N GLN A 390 13.03 7.20 8.23
CA GLN A 390 14.08 8.18 8.48
C GLN A 390 13.49 9.60 8.39
N ARG A 391 14.11 10.57 9.07
CA ARG A 391 13.76 12.00 8.95
C ARG A 391 14.95 12.82 8.42
N PRO A 392 14.70 13.93 7.72
CA PRO A 392 15.73 14.91 7.38
C PRO A 392 16.50 15.40 8.61
N PRO A 393 17.76 15.84 8.48
CA PRO A 393 18.61 16.24 9.62
C PRO A 393 18.00 17.31 10.55
N GLN A 394 17.11 18.16 10.02
CA GLN A 394 16.45 19.25 10.75
C GLN A 394 15.38 18.76 11.74
N THR A 395 14.86 17.54 11.54
CA THR A 395 13.86 16.88 12.39
C THR A 395 14.28 15.45 12.71
N ALA A 396 15.59 15.20 12.84
CA ALA A 396 16.18 13.87 12.91
C ALA A 396 15.52 12.96 13.97
N CYS A 397 15.46 11.66 13.63
CA CYS A 397 14.84 10.65 14.48
C CYS A 397 15.40 10.66 15.90
N PHE A 398 14.52 10.56 16.90
CA PHE A 398 14.84 10.39 18.32
C PHE A 398 15.69 11.52 18.96
N THR A 399 15.83 12.69 18.31
CA THR A 399 16.42 13.89 18.95
C THR A 399 15.52 14.52 20.02
N GLY A 400 14.30 14.00 20.18
CA GLY A 400 13.36 14.27 21.25
C GLY A 400 12.15 13.33 21.16
N ASN A 401 11.35 13.27 22.22
CA ASN A 401 10.19 12.35 22.31
C ASN A 401 9.15 12.54 21.19
N ASN A 402 9.09 13.74 20.59
CA ASN A 402 8.10 14.11 19.57
C ASN A 402 8.56 13.77 18.13
N HIS A 403 9.73 13.16 17.94
CA HIS A 403 10.27 12.77 16.63
C HIS A 403 10.55 11.26 16.55
N PRO A 404 9.53 10.40 16.75
CA PRO A 404 9.67 8.97 16.53
C PRO A 404 9.93 8.68 15.05
N CYS A 405 10.61 7.56 14.81
CA CYS A 405 10.76 6.92 13.52
C CYS A 405 10.46 5.42 13.67
N THR A 406 10.11 4.77 12.57
CA THR A 406 9.90 3.32 12.53
C THR A 406 11.25 2.64 12.30
N LEU A 407 11.70 1.89 13.30
CA LEU A 407 12.91 1.06 13.21
C LEU A 407 12.53 -0.29 12.62
N LEU A 408 13.33 -0.79 11.68
CA LEU A 408 13.15 -2.13 11.10
C LEU A 408 14.16 -3.12 11.72
N PRO A 409 13.82 -4.41 11.83
CA PRO A 409 14.77 -5.50 12.01
C PRO A 409 15.90 -5.44 10.97
N PRO A 410 17.17 -5.75 11.31
CA PRO A 410 18.30 -5.51 10.41
C PRO A 410 18.21 -6.26 9.07
N ASP A 411 17.69 -7.50 9.08
CA ASP A 411 17.50 -8.31 7.88
C ASP A 411 16.47 -7.69 6.91
N ILE A 412 15.52 -6.88 7.42
CA ILE A 412 14.52 -6.14 6.62
C ILE A 412 15.06 -4.77 6.22
N ASP A 413 15.71 -4.06 7.14
CA ASP A 413 16.36 -2.76 6.91
C ASP A 413 17.41 -2.88 5.77
N ALA A 414 18.12 -4.01 5.71
CA ALA A 414 19.08 -4.37 4.66
C ALA A 414 18.47 -4.61 3.27
N THR A 415 17.14 -4.68 3.13
CA THR A 415 16.48 -4.76 1.81
C THR A 415 16.35 -3.40 1.13
N ILE A 416 16.74 -2.29 1.78
CA ILE A 416 16.66 -0.93 1.22
C ILE A 416 17.95 -0.57 0.45
N HIS A 417 17.81 -0.05 -0.77
CA HIS A 417 18.92 0.40 -1.61
C HIS A 417 19.76 1.51 -0.96
N GLN A 418 21.04 1.60 -1.35
CA GLN A 418 21.99 2.61 -0.84
C GLN A 418 22.12 3.86 -1.75
N ASN A 419 21.45 3.88 -2.90
CA ASN A 419 21.48 4.98 -3.87
C ASN A 419 20.40 6.03 -3.56
N PRO A 420 20.68 7.36 -3.55
CA PRO A 420 21.99 8.01 -3.59
C PRO A 420 22.72 8.02 -2.22
N SER A 421 21.97 7.86 -1.12
CA SER A 421 22.48 7.44 0.20
C SER A 421 21.43 6.56 0.87
N TYR A 422 21.84 5.77 1.86
CA TYR A 422 20.92 4.92 2.62
C TYR A 422 19.87 5.73 3.41
N GLU A 423 20.27 6.86 3.99
CA GLU A 423 19.38 7.77 4.71
C GLU A 423 18.41 8.47 3.74
N GLU A 424 18.91 8.93 2.58
CA GLU A 424 18.06 9.58 1.57
C GLU A 424 17.08 8.58 0.94
N ALA A 425 17.51 7.34 0.70
CA ALA A 425 16.65 6.24 0.32
C ALA A 425 15.51 6.13 1.35
N ARG A 426 15.78 5.82 2.62
CA ARG A 426 14.75 5.69 3.68
C ARG A 426 13.76 6.86 3.78
N ILE A 427 14.20 8.10 3.54
CA ILE A 427 13.32 9.29 3.51
C ILE A 427 12.37 9.21 2.30
N LYS A 428 12.92 9.21 1.08
CA LYS A 428 12.14 9.13 -0.18
C LYS A 428 11.24 7.90 -0.22
N GLN A 429 11.75 6.82 0.33
CA GLN A 429 11.06 5.56 0.51
C GLN A 429 9.80 5.79 1.37
N SER A 430 9.93 6.37 2.57
CA SER A 430 8.78 6.72 3.42
C SER A 430 7.77 7.66 2.73
N GLU A 431 8.25 8.59 1.90
CA GLU A 431 7.40 9.55 1.17
C GLU A 431 6.55 8.87 0.08
N VAL A 432 7.15 8.02 -0.74
CA VAL A 432 6.43 7.31 -1.83
C VAL A 432 5.36 6.37 -1.27
N PHE A 433 5.63 5.65 -0.18
CA PHE A 433 4.62 4.80 0.47
C PHE A 433 3.41 5.59 0.96
N GLN A 434 3.62 6.75 1.57
CA GLN A 434 2.51 7.61 1.99
C GLN A 434 1.70 8.11 0.78
N GLN A 435 2.36 8.44 -0.34
CA GLN A 435 1.70 8.84 -1.58
C GLN A 435 0.85 7.71 -2.17
N SER A 436 1.41 6.50 -2.33
CA SER A 436 0.67 5.36 -2.89
C SER A 436 -0.48 4.94 -1.99
N TRP A 437 -0.26 4.75 -0.68
CA TRP A 437 -1.29 4.22 0.23
C TRP A 437 -2.41 5.23 0.53
N PHE A 438 -2.13 6.53 0.70
CA PHE A 438 -3.21 7.51 0.87
C PHE A 438 -4.03 7.71 -0.40
N VAL A 439 -3.44 7.63 -1.60
CA VAL A 439 -4.17 7.75 -2.87
C VAL A 439 -4.98 6.48 -3.16
N MET A 440 -4.43 5.30 -2.85
CA MET A 440 -5.13 4.01 -2.96
C MET A 440 -6.36 3.95 -2.05
N SER A 441 -6.22 4.41 -0.81
CA SER A 441 -7.34 4.53 0.12
C SER A 441 -8.38 5.53 -0.41
N TRP A 442 -7.94 6.75 -0.73
CA TRP A 442 -8.80 7.81 -1.28
C TRP A 442 -9.54 7.41 -2.57
N ALA A 443 -8.98 6.54 -3.42
CA ALA A 443 -9.68 6.06 -4.60
C ALA A 443 -10.96 5.26 -4.26
N ARG A 444 -11.00 4.63 -3.07
CA ARG A 444 -12.13 3.88 -2.53
C ARG A 444 -13.10 4.77 -1.73
N ASP A 445 -12.58 5.70 -0.93
CA ASP A 445 -13.38 6.75 -0.25
C ASP A 445 -12.96 8.16 -0.69
N PRO A 446 -13.36 8.61 -1.89
CA PRO A 446 -12.98 9.92 -2.40
C PRO A 446 -13.65 11.07 -1.64
N ALA A 447 -14.57 10.78 -0.71
CA ALA A 447 -15.17 11.76 0.19
C ALA A 447 -14.48 11.82 1.57
N LEU A 448 -13.56 10.89 1.89
CA LEU A 448 -12.81 10.80 3.15
C LEU A 448 -13.72 10.78 4.40
N LEU A 449 -14.80 10.01 4.32
CA LEU A 449 -15.83 9.86 5.35
C LEU A 449 -15.49 8.76 6.38
N HIS A 450 -14.81 7.70 5.94
CA HIS A 450 -14.63 6.44 6.66
C HIS A 450 -13.21 5.85 6.59
N GLU A 451 -12.20 6.64 6.24
CA GLU A 451 -10.80 6.21 6.15
C GLU A 451 -10.05 6.15 7.48
N SER A 452 -10.44 6.92 8.49
CA SER A 452 -9.94 6.73 9.85
C SER A 452 -10.86 7.40 10.86
N THR A 453 -10.67 7.09 12.15
CA THR A 453 -11.42 7.71 13.26
C THR A 453 -11.14 9.22 13.42
N ASN A 454 -10.06 9.73 12.81
CA ASN A 454 -9.76 11.16 12.76
C ASN A 454 -10.79 11.95 11.93
N PHE A 455 -10.84 13.27 12.14
CA PHE A 455 -11.69 14.14 11.32
C PHE A 455 -11.25 14.15 9.85
N ALA A 456 -12.22 14.05 8.94
CA ALA A 456 -12.06 14.12 7.47
C ALA A 456 -11.25 15.32 6.95
N THR A 457 -11.18 16.42 7.73
CA THR A 457 -10.32 17.57 7.44
C THR A 457 -8.83 17.22 7.57
N PHE A 458 -8.43 16.62 8.70
CA PHE A 458 -7.03 16.28 8.96
C PHE A 458 -6.54 15.19 8.01
N ILE A 459 -7.40 14.21 7.74
CA ILE A 459 -7.20 13.16 6.73
C ILE A 459 -6.90 13.79 5.35
N GLY A 460 -7.73 14.75 4.92
CA GLY A 460 -7.49 15.52 3.67
C GLY A 460 -6.19 16.32 3.71
N ASP A 461 -5.94 17.07 4.78
CA ASP A 461 -4.71 17.86 4.96
C ASP A 461 -3.44 16.97 4.84
N TYR A 462 -3.49 15.70 5.27
CA TYR A 462 -2.38 14.75 5.15
C TYR A 462 -2.14 14.32 3.70
N LEU A 463 -3.18 13.84 3.00
CA LEU A 463 -3.09 13.44 1.59
C LEU A 463 -2.66 14.62 0.69
N GLU A 464 -3.24 15.81 0.90
CA GLU A 464 -2.82 17.03 0.22
C GLU A 464 -1.32 17.30 0.42
N SER A 465 -0.83 17.19 1.67
CA SER A 465 0.57 17.51 2.01
C SER A 465 1.62 16.60 1.37
N VAL A 466 1.33 15.31 1.14
CA VAL A 466 2.31 14.36 0.57
C VAL A 466 2.43 14.46 -0.95
N MET A 467 1.42 15.00 -1.64
CA MET A 467 1.46 15.20 -3.10
C MET A 467 2.15 16.52 -3.50
N LEU A 468 1.97 17.59 -2.70
CA LEU A 468 2.43 18.97 -3.00
C LEU A 468 3.94 19.14 -3.29
N ALA A 469 4.77 18.13 -3.04
CA ALA A 469 6.19 18.21 -3.35
C ALA A 469 6.51 17.97 -4.84
N ARG A 470 5.71 17.13 -5.54
CA ARG A 470 6.05 16.56 -6.87
C ARG A 470 4.87 16.21 -7.78
N TYR A 471 3.65 16.14 -7.24
CA TYR A 471 2.45 15.72 -7.97
C TYR A 471 1.39 16.83 -7.95
N ASP A 472 1.69 17.98 -8.56
CA ASP A 472 0.84 19.18 -8.57
C ASP A 472 -0.52 18.92 -9.25
N ALA A 473 -0.52 18.19 -10.38
CA ALA A 473 -1.73 17.87 -11.12
C ALA A 473 -2.59 16.81 -10.41
N HIS A 474 -1.98 15.77 -9.81
CA HIS A 474 -2.73 14.84 -8.97
C HIS A 474 -3.29 15.54 -7.74
N HIS A 475 -2.51 16.39 -7.06
CA HIS A 475 -2.97 17.18 -5.94
C HIS A 475 -4.20 18.02 -6.31
N ALA A 476 -4.11 18.76 -7.42
CA ALA A 476 -5.21 19.59 -7.91
C ALA A 476 -6.46 18.76 -8.30
N PHE A 477 -6.27 17.57 -8.89
CA PHE A 477 -7.36 16.65 -9.23
C PHE A 477 -8.02 16.04 -8.00
N VAL A 478 -7.24 15.51 -7.05
CA VAL A 478 -7.73 14.94 -5.78
C VAL A 478 -8.52 16.00 -5.01
N VAL A 479 -8.00 17.23 -4.94
CA VAL A 479 -8.71 18.40 -4.36
C VAL A 479 -10.08 18.60 -5.01
N ALA A 480 -10.14 18.62 -6.34
CA ALA A 480 -11.36 18.88 -7.10
C ALA A 480 -12.39 17.74 -6.97
N LYS A 481 -11.96 16.48 -7.18
CA LYS A 481 -12.80 15.28 -7.05
C LYS A 481 -13.30 15.11 -5.61
N THR A 482 -12.46 15.32 -4.59
CA THR A 482 -12.86 15.27 -3.18
C THR A 482 -13.95 16.29 -2.85
N ALA A 483 -13.86 17.52 -3.38
CA ALA A 483 -14.89 18.53 -3.16
C ALA A 483 -16.24 18.12 -3.79
N VAL A 484 -16.20 17.51 -4.98
CA VAL A 484 -17.37 16.96 -5.68
C VAL A 484 -18.01 15.85 -4.86
N GLU A 485 -17.25 14.83 -4.45
CA GLU A 485 -17.79 13.67 -3.73
C GLU A 485 -18.25 14.01 -2.30
N LYS A 486 -17.53 14.87 -1.55
CA LYS A 486 -18.01 15.37 -0.25
C LYS A 486 -19.35 16.10 -0.35
N SER A 487 -19.59 16.85 -1.43
CA SER A 487 -20.88 17.53 -1.63
C SER A 487 -21.99 16.57 -2.10
N ALA A 488 -21.63 15.43 -2.70
CA ALA A 488 -22.52 14.36 -3.10
C ALA A 488 -22.97 13.47 -1.93
N ALA A 489 -22.16 13.36 -0.88
CA ALA A 489 -22.35 12.51 0.31
C ALA A 489 -23.47 12.98 1.27
N ILE A 490 -24.63 13.31 0.73
CA ILE A 490 -25.81 13.83 1.43
C ILE A 490 -26.22 12.96 2.62
N ALA A 491 -26.20 11.63 2.47
CA ALA A 491 -26.60 10.69 3.52
C ALA A 491 -25.74 10.80 4.80
N PHE A 492 -24.43 11.02 4.67
CA PHE A 492 -23.54 11.22 5.80
C PHE A 492 -23.64 12.64 6.37
N ARG A 493 -23.81 13.66 5.51
CA ARG A 493 -23.98 15.05 5.94
C ARG A 493 -25.22 15.24 6.81
N ASP A 494 -26.33 14.60 6.41
CA ASP A 494 -27.65 14.74 7.02
C ASP A 494 -27.91 13.69 8.12
N ALA A 495 -26.94 12.80 8.39
CA ALA A 495 -27.01 11.84 9.48
C ALA A 495 -26.89 12.50 10.86
N ASP A 496 -27.79 12.10 11.77
CA ASP A 496 -27.73 12.51 13.17
C ASP A 496 -26.42 12.06 13.83
N GLY A 497 -25.80 12.97 14.58
CA GLY A 497 -24.54 12.71 15.29
C GLY A 497 -23.27 12.65 14.43
N PHE A 498 -23.34 12.54 13.09
CA PHE A 498 -22.15 12.35 12.25
C PHE A 498 -21.17 13.53 12.36
N ARG A 499 -20.00 13.26 12.96
CA ARG A 499 -18.79 14.12 13.02
C ARG A 499 -19.08 15.62 13.18
N ASN A 500 -19.84 15.98 14.22
CA ASN A 500 -20.20 17.35 14.56
C ASN A 500 -18.95 18.26 14.70
N GLY A 501 -18.83 19.25 13.81
CA GLY A 501 -17.72 20.21 13.78
C GLY A 501 -17.52 20.80 12.38
N THR A 502 -16.39 21.47 12.14
CA THR A 502 -16.03 22.00 10.79
C THR A 502 -15.80 20.91 9.73
N GLY A 503 -15.99 19.64 10.09
CA GLY A 503 -15.88 18.46 9.23
C GLY A 503 -17.14 18.10 8.41
N LYS A 504 -18.35 18.57 8.79
CA LYS A 504 -19.61 18.13 8.15
C LYS A 504 -19.69 18.37 6.65
N ILE A 505 -19.05 19.44 6.18
CA ILE A 505 -18.50 19.54 4.83
C ILE A 505 -17.17 20.28 5.02
N ALA A 506 -16.12 19.56 5.41
CA ALA A 506 -14.79 20.13 5.35
C ALA A 506 -14.48 20.48 3.89
N SER A 507 -14.50 21.78 3.59
CA SER A 507 -13.69 22.32 2.49
C SER A 507 -12.35 21.63 2.56
N VAL A 508 -11.97 20.97 1.47
CA VAL A 508 -10.58 20.69 1.13
C VAL A 508 -9.83 21.99 1.42
N ARG A 509 -8.93 22.01 2.41
CA ARG A 509 -8.39 23.26 2.97
C ARG A 509 -7.17 23.71 2.17
N THR A 510 -7.38 23.78 0.84
CA THR A 510 -6.37 24.00 -0.19
C THR A 510 -5.25 24.93 0.23
N PHE A 511 -5.54 26.05 0.91
CA PHE A 511 -4.57 26.67 1.80
C PHE A 511 -5.14 27.22 3.11
N SER A 512 -4.78 26.59 4.24
CA SER A 512 -4.73 27.23 5.56
C SER A 512 -3.28 27.40 6.03
N PHE A 513 -2.64 28.48 5.59
CA PHE A 513 -1.30 28.97 6.03
C PHE A 513 -1.14 29.18 7.56
N LYS A 514 -2.12 28.82 8.39
CA LYS A 514 -2.10 28.98 9.85
C LYS A 514 -1.45 27.80 10.60
N GLN A 515 -1.41 26.58 10.06
CA GLN A 515 -0.93 25.41 10.83
C GLN A 515 0.56 25.11 10.75
N LEU A 516 1.32 25.76 9.86
CA LEU A 516 2.80 25.80 9.94
C LEU A 516 3.31 26.70 11.10
N ARG A 517 2.42 27.25 11.93
CA ARG A 517 2.78 27.95 13.17
C ARG A 517 2.50 27.05 14.37
N LYS A 518 3.54 26.31 14.79
CA LYS A 518 3.64 25.56 16.06
C LYS A 518 2.37 24.79 16.43
N GLN A 519 2.31 23.50 16.10
CA GLN A 519 1.48 22.60 16.89
C GLN A 519 1.85 22.77 18.38
N PRO A 520 0.89 23.04 19.28
CA PRO A 520 1.06 22.65 20.68
C PRO A 520 1.27 21.14 20.70
N GLU A 521 2.13 20.65 21.60
CA GLU A 521 2.30 19.21 21.79
C GLU A 521 0.92 18.57 22.08
N PRO A 522 0.64 17.35 21.56
CA PRO A 522 -0.54 16.62 21.99
C PRO A 522 -0.39 16.37 23.49
N ALA A 523 -1.25 17.00 24.28
CA ALA A 523 -1.31 16.76 25.71
C ALA A 523 -1.53 15.25 25.93
N THR A 524 -0.72 14.66 26.80
CA THR A 524 -0.81 13.24 27.14
C THR A 524 -2.09 12.98 27.95
N GLU A 525 -3.23 12.88 27.28
CA GLU A 525 -4.46 12.42 27.91
C GLU A 525 -4.44 10.90 28.10
N GLN A 526 -4.01 10.51 29.30
CA GLN A 526 -4.42 9.24 29.87
C GLN A 526 -5.96 9.15 29.88
N ARG A 527 -6.50 8.02 29.44
CA ARG A 527 -7.93 7.70 29.58
C ARG A 527 -8.35 7.63 31.06
N SER A 528 -8.81 8.72 31.68
CA SER A 528 -9.72 8.65 32.85
C SER A 528 -10.37 9.98 33.29
N ALA A 529 -11.71 9.99 33.26
CA ALA A 529 -12.64 10.56 34.25
C ALA A 529 -12.59 12.06 34.70
N SER A 530 -13.52 12.84 34.11
CA SER A 530 -14.54 13.68 34.79
C SER A 530 -14.24 15.11 35.33
N ARG A 531 -15.26 15.97 35.12
CA ARG A 531 -15.66 17.24 35.78
C ARG A 531 -15.07 18.61 35.35
N ASP A 532 -15.99 19.42 34.81
CA ASP A 532 -16.26 20.86 35.06
C ASP A 532 -15.11 21.80 35.48
N VAL A 533 -14.77 22.77 34.61
CA VAL A 533 -14.65 24.22 34.93
C VAL A 533 -15.03 25.05 33.67
N ARG A 534 -15.56 26.28 33.87
CA ARG A 534 -15.98 27.24 32.82
C ARG A 534 -14.81 28.09 32.27
N PRO A 535 -14.94 28.73 31.08
CA PRO A 535 -13.89 29.60 30.53
C PRO A 535 -14.06 31.08 30.95
N ASP A 536 -12.94 31.74 31.23
CA ASP A 536 -12.83 33.21 31.29
C ASP A 536 -12.17 33.78 30.02
N VAL A 537 -12.57 35.01 29.67
CA VAL A 537 -12.18 35.70 28.44
C VAL A 537 -10.91 36.52 28.64
N ILE A 538 -9.95 36.42 27.72
CA ILE A 538 -8.83 37.38 27.60
C ILE A 538 -8.72 37.87 26.16
N GLU A 539 -8.83 39.18 25.98
CA GLU A 539 -8.74 39.92 24.72
C GLU A 539 -7.39 40.64 24.65
N PHE A 540 -6.67 40.58 23.52
CA PHE A 540 -5.44 41.38 23.31
C PHE A 540 -5.32 41.97 21.91
N ARG A 541 -4.89 43.23 21.87
CA ARG A 541 -4.79 44.09 20.68
C ARG A 541 -3.53 43.80 19.86
N ALA A 542 -3.64 43.92 18.54
CA ALA A 542 -2.50 43.89 17.63
C ALA A 542 -2.06 45.32 17.25
N ASN A 543 -0.75 45.59 17.36
CA ASN A 543 -0.09 46.70 16.64
C ASN A 543 0.66 46.12 15.43
N VAL A 544 0.55 46.78 14.28
CA VAL A 544 1.23 46.40 13.04
C VAL A 544 2.03 47.59 12.54
N ASP A 545 3.34 47.41 12.37
CA ASP A 545 4.20 48.32 11.62
C ASP A 545 4.83 47.58 10.43
N LEU A 546 4.84 48.25 9.26
CA LEU A 546 5.34 47.71 7.98
C LEU A 546 6.36 48.68 7.36
N PRO A 547 7.58 48.23 7.01
CA PRO A 547 8.47 48.97 6.12
C PRO A 547 8.17 48.69 4.63
N ARG A 548 8.18 49.72 3.79
CA ARG A 548 7.90 49.64 2.35
C ARG A 548 9.13 49.27 1.50
N ARG A 549 8.85 48.69 0.32
CA ARG A 549 9.79 48.38 -0.77
C ARG A 549 10.59 49.59 -1.27
N ARG A 550 11.80 49.35 -1.81
CA ARG A 550 12.38 50.08 -2.96
C ARG A 550 12.99 49.09 -3.96
N GLY A 551 12.91 49.42 -5.25
CA GLY A 551 13.37 48.59 -6.37
C GLY A 551 14.82 48.83 -6.80
N PRO A 552 15.29 48.15 -7.86
CA PRO A 552 16.70 48.03 -8.20
C PRO A 552 17.25 49.18 -9.06
N ARG A 553 18.57 49.35 -9.03
CA ARG A 553 19.37 50.06 -10.05
C ARG A 553 20.38 49.10 -10.67
N ALA A 554 20.57 49.20 -11.98
CA ALA A 554 21.63 48.51 -12.70
C ALA A 554 22.87 49.40 -12.80
N GLU A 555 24.07 48.81 -12.85
CA GLU A 555 25.21 49.42 -13.54
C GLU A 555 26.20 48.37 -14.05
N GLN A 556 26.95 48.75 -15.10
CA GLN A 556 27.87 47.89 -15.85
C GLN A 556 29.31 48.04 -15.36
N ARG A 557 30.15 47.01 -15.59
CA ARG A 557 31.57 47.02 -16.05
C ARG A 557 32.34 45.84 -15.42
N ASN A 558 33.42 45.30 -15.97
CA ASN A 558 33.95 45.11 -17.33
C ASN A 558 35.32 44.41 -17.15
N LEU A 559 35.55 43.31 -17.87
CA LEU A 559 36.86 42.86 -18.39
C LEU A 559 38.03 42.39 -17.47
N ARG A 560 38.78 41.43 -18.05
CA ARG A 560 40.16 40.92 -17.76
C ARG A 560 40.32 39.90 -16.61
N SER A 561 41.29 38.97 -16.64
CA SER A 561 41.99 38.22 -17.73
C SER A 561 43.05 37.28 -17.11
N ARG A 562 43.42 36.18 -17.80
CA ARG A 562 44.53 35.24 -17.45
C ARG A 562 44.25 34.34 -16.22
N GLY A 563 44.76 33.12 -16.12
CA GLY A 563 45.55 32.30 -17.07
C GLY A 563 46.48 31.30 -16.33
N GLY A 564 46.75 30.13 -16.92
CA GLY A 564 47.60 29.05 -16.36
C GLY A 564 46.78 27.96 -15.65
N SER A 565 46.92 26.64 -15.91
CA SER A 565 48.13 25.78 -15.93
C SER A 565 48.70 25.58 -14.51
N SER A 566 48.97 24.38 -13.96
CA SER A 566 49.05 23.02 -14.55
C SER A 566 49.23 21.93 -13.49
N ARG A 567 48.84 20.67 -13.82
CA ARG A 567 49.47 19.34 -13.50
C ARG A 567 49.84 18.93 -12.06
N GLY A 568 49.66 17.63 -11.79
CA GLY A 568 50.29 16.86 -10.69
C GLY A 568 49.32 16.58 -9.53
N ALA A 569 48.72 15.41 -9.30
CA ALA A 569 49.11 13.98 -9.41
C ALA A 569 49.98 13.45 -8.25
N VAL A 570 49.68 12.19 -7.85
CA VAL A 570 50.48 11.21 -7.05
C VAL A 570 50.12 11.00 -5.55
N HIS A 571 49.54 9.80 -5.32
CA HIS A 571 49.61 8.85 -4.18
C HIS A 571 49.59 9.26 -2.69
N ALA A 572 48.55 8.73 -2.02
CA ALA A 572 48.57 7.74 -0.92
C ALA A 572 49.54 7.86 0.28
N ASN A 573 48.98 7.70 1.50
CA ASN A 573 49.33 6.53 2.32
C ASN A 573 48.31 6.22 3.43
N MET A 574 48.26 4.95 3.84
CA MET A 574 47.70 4.48 5.13
C MET A 574 48.63 4.89 6.28
N ASP A 575 48.12 4.96 7.52
CA ASP A 575 48.64 4.06 8.57
C ASP A 575 47.68 3.88 9.76
N CYS A 576 47.85 2.79 10.49
CA CYS A 576 47.08 2.44 11.70
C CYS A 576 47.73 2.96 13.00
N GLY A 577 46.92 3.18 14.04
CA GLY A 577 47.41 3.65 15.35
C GLY A 577 46.62 3.11 16.53
N ALA A 578 46.91 1.88 16.97
CA ALA A 578 46.34 1.32 18.20
C ALA A 578 47.17 1.69 19.43
N ARG A 579 46.53 2.07 20.54
CA ARG A 579 47.15 2.07 21.90
C ARG A 579 46.14 1.77 23.01
N ARG A 580 46.49 0.82 23.87
CA ARG A 580 45.87 0.57 25.19
C ARG A 580 46.65 1.33 26.27
N SER A 581 45.98 1.83 27.31
CA SER A 581 46.52 1.79 28.69
C SER A 581 45.45 2.03 29.77
N ARG A 582 45.63 1.32 30.88
CA ARG A 582 44.77 1.27 32.08
C ARG A 582 44.78 2.58 32.89
N GLY A 583 43.76 2.78 33.73
CA GLY A 583 43.79 3.72 34.86
C GLY A 583 42.63 3.47 35.83
N SER A 584 42.92 3.07 37.06
CA SER A 584 41.97 2.84 38.16
C SER A 584 41.95 4.04 39.13
N GLY A 585 40.80 4.37 39.74
CA GLY A 585 40.72 5.45 40.73
C GLY A 585 39.37 5.51 41.47
N ASP A 586 39.42 5.28 42.77
CA ASP A 586 38.31 4.95 43.67
C ASP A 586 37.57 6.16 44.30
N GLN A 587 36.35 5.88 44.78
CA GLN A 587 35.68 6.45 45.99
C GLN A 587 35.15 7.90 46.07
N CYS A 588 33.83 7.98 46.35
CA CYS A 588 33.10 8.79 47.36
C CYS A 588 31.61 8.86 46.91
N GLY A 589 30.57 8.69 47.72
CA GLY A 589 30.45 8.51 49.17
C GLY A 589 29.26 9.34 49.70
N GLY A 590 28.13 8.71 50.05
CA GLY A 590 26.97 9.44 50.60
C GLY A 590 25.69 8.60 50.72
N ALA A 591 25.24 8.34 51.95
CA ALA A 591 24.03 7.57 52.23
C ALA A 591 23.24 8.18 53.40
N VAL A 592 21.90 8.26 53.29
CA VAL A 592 20.99 8.38 54.44
C VAL A 592 19.67 7.64 54.17
N HIS A 593 19.27 6.82 55.16
CA HIS A 593 17.94 6.31 55.53
C HIS A 593 16.69 7.14 55.09
N ARG A 594 15.44 6.66 55.05
CA ARG A 594 14.70 5.51 55.67
C ARG A 594 13.37 5.33 54.86
N ALA A 595 12.48 4.34 55.01
CA ALA A 595 12.31 3.22 55.96
C ALA A 595 11.62 2.01 55.26
N ALA A 596 10.90 1.16 56.00
CA ALA A 596 10.25 -0.08 55.54
C ALA A 596 8.70 -0.03 55.50
N ARG A 597 8.10 -0.90 54.67
CA ARG A 597 6.98 -1.77 55.09
C ARG A 597 7.06 -3.11 54.35
N ALA A 598 6.81 -4.19 55.08
CA ALA A 598 6.81 -5.55 54.56
C ALA A 598 5.38 -6.09 54.48
N CYS A 599 5.11 -6.94 53.49
CA CYS A 599 4.12 -8.02 53.61
C CYS A 599 4.64 -9.25 52.85
N ARG A 600 4.34 -10.45 53.39
CA ARG A 600 4.88 -11.72 52.91
C ARG A 600 3.92 -12.37 51.91
N GLY A 601 4.46 -12.96 50.85
CA GLY A 601 3.75 -13.92 49.98
C GLY A 601 4.74 -15.03 49.58
N ARG A 602 4.49 -16.27 50.02
CA ARG A 602 5.41 -17.40 49.80
C ARG A 602 5.24 -17.98 48.40
N ALA A 603 6.35 -18.31 47.75
CA ALA A 603 6.36 -19.22 46.62
C ALA A 603 6.20 -20.68 47.07
N THR A 604 5.49 -21.48 46.28
CA THR A 604 5.53 -22.95 46.30
C THR A 604 5.56 -23.45 44.87
N LYS A 605 6.66 -24.12 44.48
CA LYS A 605 6.72 -24.98 43.29
C LYS A 605 6.33 -26.43 43.69
N PRO A 606 6.00 -27.30 42.72
CA PRO A 606 5.05 -28.39 42.93
C PRO A 606 5.66 -29.70 43.43
N ALA A 607 4.79 -30.61 43.86
CA ALA A 607 5.05 -32.04 43.96
C ALA A 607 4.16 -32.82 42.98
N LYS A 608 4.72 -33.88 42.41
CA LYS A 608 4.04 -35.11 41.95
C LYS A 608 4.35 -36.21 42.99
N PRO A 609 3.61 -37.33 43.05
CA PRO A 609 2.49 -37.75 42.20
C PRO A 609 1.14 -37.19 42.65
#